data_AF-A0A8T3N5S1-F1
#
_entry.id   AF-A0A8T3N5S1-F1
#
_cell.length_a   1.000
_cell.length_b   1.000
_cell.length_c   1.000
_cell.angle_alpha   90.00
_cell.angle_beta   90.00
_cell.angle_gamma   90.00
#
_symmetry.space_group_name_H-M   'P 1'
#
loop_
_entity.id
_entity.type
_entity.pdbx_description
1 polymer ?
#
loop_
_entity_poly.entity_id
_entity_poly.type
_entity_poly.pdbx_seq_one_letter_code
_entity_poly.pdbx_strand_id
1 'polypeptide(L)'
;MNPADVSDAHLEKFANVNVKAQKIQEKYSSEVDNAKTMDDVETIQKKMNGELVDAIESQDISVQKYQQVGMAVQQDPELRQRVIKKITEKGK
;
A
#
# COMPACT_ATOMS: atom_id res chain seq x y z
N MET A 1 9.00 -13.21 -13.83
CA MET A 1 9.45 -11.80 -13.86
C MET A 1 10.65 -11.71 -12.94
N ASN A 2 11.79 -11.20 -13.40
CA ASN A 2 12.99 -11.07 -12.56
C ASN A 2 12.87 -9.85 -11.64
N PRO A 3 13.43 -9.87 -10.42
CA PRO A 3 13.53 -8.68 -9.56
C PRO A 3 14.25 -7.50 -10.24
N ALA A 4 15.10 -7.79 -11.23
CA ALA A 4 15.75 -6.79 -12.09
C ALA A 4 14.79 -5.95 -12.96
N ASP A 5 13.51 -6.33 -13.13
CA ASP A 5 12.51 -5.54 -13.86
C ASP A 5 11.90 -4.42 -13.01
N VAL A 6 12.18 -4.39 -11.70
CA VAL A 6 11.65 -3.37 -10.81
C VAL A 6 12.48 -2.09 -10.91
N SER A 7 12.05 -1.20 -11.80
CA SER A 7 12.58 0.16 -11.94
C SER A 7 12.30 1.04 -10.70
N ASP A 8 13.09 2.11 -10.54
CA ASP A 8 12.92 3.08 -9.45
C ASP A 8 11.52 3.72 -9.43
N ALA A 9 10.94 3.99 -10.61
CA ALA A 9 9.57 4.49 -10.75
C ALA A 9 8.52 3.49 -10.20
N HIS A 10 8.74 2.18 -10.33
CA HIS A 10 7.87 1.17 -9.73
C HIS A 10 7.98 1.19 -8.20
N LEU A 11 9.20 1.34 -7.66
CA LEU A 11 9.43 1.47 -6.22
C LEU A 11 8.82 2.76 -5.66
N GLU A 12 8.86 3.86 -6.41
CA GLU A 12 8.21 5.12 -6.03
C GLU A 12 6.69 4.99 -5.96
N LYS A 13 6.07 4.43 -7.00
CA LYS A 13 4.62 4.17 -7.01
C LYS A 13 4.24 3.24 -5.86
N PHE A 14 4.98 2.16 -5.66
CA PHE A 14 4.78 1.24 -4.54
C PHE A 14 4.89 1.96 -3.19
N ALA A 15 5.93 2.77 -2.97
CA ALA A 15 6.09 3.55 -1.75
C ALA A 15 4.95 4.55 -1.53
N ASN A 16 4.50 5.27 -2.59
CA ASN A 16 3.36 6.17 -2.52
C ASN A 16 2.08 5.43 -2.09
N VAL A 17 1.79 4.28 -2.69
CA VAL A 17 0.65 3.43 -2.31
C VAL A 17 0.78 3.00 -0.86
N ASN A 18 1.96 2.58 -0.39
CA ASN A 18 2.15 2.14 0.99
C ASN A 18 1.91 3.28 1.99
N VAL A 19 2.41 4.49 1.73
CA VAL A 19 2.15 5.65 2.58
C VAL A 19 0.65 6.00 2.60
N LYS A 20 -0.03 5.96 1.45
CA LYS A 20 -1.49 6.16 1.39
C LYS A 20 -2.23 5.06 2.15
N ALA A 21 -1.82 3.80 1.97
CA ALA A 21 -2.40 2.64 2.63
C ALA A 21 -2.27 2.72 4.15
N GLN A 22 -1.13 3.17 4.67
CA GLN A 22 -0.95 3.42 6.10
C GLN A 22 -1.92 4.48 6.61
N LYS A 23 -2.05 5.62 5.91
CA LYS A 23 -3.01 6.67 6.28
C LYS A 23 -4.46 6.18 6.24
N ILE A 24 -4.81 5.38 5.24
CA ILE A 24 -6.11 4.72 5.12
C ILE A 24 -6.32 3.80 6.32
N GLN A 25 -5.37 2.94 6.65
CA GLN A 25 -5.44 2.05 7.81
C GLN A 25 -5.59 2.82 9.12
N GLU A 26 -4.84 3.89 9.35
CA GLU A 26 -4.96 4.73 10.55
C GLU A 26 -6.35 5.38 10.66
N LYS A 27 -6.85 5.92 9.55
CA LYS A 27 -8.20 6.51 9.45
C LYS A 27 -9.26 5.48 9.82
N TYR A 28 -9.25 4.32 9.18
CA TYR A 28 -10.26 3.30 9.38
C TYR A 28 -10.08 2.52 10.69
N SER A 29 -8.86 2.38 11.23
CA SER A 29 -8.65 1.85 12.59
C SER A 29 -9.41 2.69 13.59
N SER A 30 -9.28 4.02 13.50
CA SER A 30 -10.04 4.94 14.35
C SER A 30 -11.55 4.75 14.19
N GLU A 31 -12.05 4.52 12.97
CA GLU A 31 -13.48 4.23 12.76
C GLU A 31 -13.90 2.87 13.36
N VAL A 32 -13.07 1.83 13.24
CA VAL A 32 -13.31 0.50 13.83
C VAL A 32 -13.34 0.57 15.35
N ASP A 33 -12.42 1.32 15.98
CA ASP A 33 -12.41 1.53 17.43
C ASP A 33 -13.70 2.21 17.93
N ASN A 34 -14.34 3.02 17.09
CA ASN A 34 -15.62 3.68 17.38
C ASN A 34 -16.86 2.87 16.95
N ALA A 35 -16.67 1.75 16.26
CA ALA A 35 -17.75 0.91 15.77
C ALA A 35 -18.47 0.21 16.93
N LYS A 36 -19.81 0.16 16.89
CA LYS A 36 -20.62 -0.40 17.98
C LYS A 36 -21.01 -1.85 17.74
N THR A 37 -21.00 -2.28 16.47
CA THR A 37 -21.46 -3.59 16.06
C THR A 37 -20.46 -4.24 15.09
N MET A 38 -20.55 -5.57 14.96
CA MET A 38 -19.76 -6.29 13.96
C MET A 38 -20.12 -5.89 12.52
N ASP A 39 -21.37 -5.48 12.26
CA ASP A 39 -21.82 -5.02 10.95
C ASP A 39 -21.17 -3.67 10.57
N ASP A 40 -21.03 -2.76 11.53
CA ASP A 40 -20.30 -1.51 11.35
C ASP A 40 -18.84 -1.78 10.98
N VAL A 41 -18.18 -2.71 11.70
CA VAL A 41 -16.79 -3.11 11.43
C VAL A 41 -16.66 -3.70 10.03
N GLU A 42 -17.58 -4.58 9.61
CA GLU A 42 -17.57 -5.16 8.27
C GLU A 42 -17.73 -4.08 7.18
N THR A 43 -18.64 -3.13 7.39
CA THR A 43 -18.84 -1.99 6.49
C THR A 43 -17.60 -1.12 6.38
N ILE A 44 -16.97 -0.82 7.52
CA ILE A 44 -15.72 -0.05 7.57
C ILE A 44 -14.60 -0.78 6.83
N GLN A 45 -14.45 -2.09 7.04
CA GLN A 45 -13.45 -2.89 6.32
C GLN A 45 -13.69 -2.90 4.81
N LYS A 46 -14.94 -2.99 4.34
CA LYS A 46 -15.25 -2.90 2.91
C LYS A 46 -14.83 -1.55 2.33
N LYS A 47 -15.12 -0.44 3.03
CA LYS A 47 -14.71 0.91 2.62
C LYS A 47 -13.19 1.06 2.57
N MET A 48 -12.50 0.57 3.60
CA MET A 48 -11.03 0.54 3.65
C MET A 48 -10.44 -0.19 2.45
N ASN A 49 -10.97 -1.38 2.12
CA ASN A 49 -10.50 -2.15 0.96
C ASN A 49 -10.74 -1.40 -0.36
N GLY A 50 -11.89 -0.73 -0.51
CA GLY A 50 -12.16 0.15 -1.65
C GLY A 50 -11.11 1.24 -1.80
N GLU A 51 -10.88 2.03 -0.74
CA GLU A 51 -9.88 3.11 -0.78
C GLU A 51 -8.45 2.61 -1.02
N LEU A 52 -8.12 1.39 -0.57
CA LEU A 52 -6.83 0.78 -0.88
C LEU A 52 -6.67 0.48 -2.37
N VAL A 53 -7.72 -0.03 -3.02
CA VAL A 53 -7.72 -0.30 -4.47
C VAL A 53 -7.63 1.01 -5.24
N ASP A 54 -8.44 2.00 -4.88
CA ASP A 54 -8.39 3.36 -5.46
C ASP A 54 -6.99 3.99 -5.32
N ALA A 55 -6.33 3.80 -4.16
CA ALA A 55 -4.98 4.30 -3.93
C ALA A 55 -3.95 3.66 -4.86
N ILE A 56 -4.10 2.38 -5.19
CA ILE A 56 -3.27 1.65 -6.15
C ILE A 56 -3.52 2.19 -7.57
N GLU A 57 -4.78 2.23 -8.00
CA GLU A 57 -5.15 2.66 -9.36
C GLU A 57 -4.77 4.13 -9.62
N SER A 58 -4.90 4.99 -8.62
CA SER A 58 -4.49 6.40 -8.63
C SER A 58 -2.98 6.60 -8.88
N GLN A 59 -2.15 5.58 -8.76
CA GLN A 59 -0.70 5.66 -9.02
C GLN A 59 -0.33 5.21 -10.44
N ASP A 60 -1.30 5.04 -11.34
CA ASP A 60 -1.06 4.56 -12.70
C ASP A 60 -0.28 3.23 -12.67
N ILE A 61 -0.67 2.37 -11.73
CA ILE A 61 -0.10 1.04 -11.53
C ILE A 61 -1.26 0.06 -11.30
N SER A 62 -1.28 -1.02 -12.07
CA SER A 62 -2.28 -2.07 -11.89
C SER A 62 -2.01 -2.83 -10.59
N VAL A 63 -3.07 -3.34 -9.95
CA VAL A 63 -2.98 -4.19 -8.74
C VAL A 63 -2.01 -5.36 -8.94
N GLN A 64 -2.03 -5.99 -10.12
CA GLN A 64 -1.08 -7.06 -10.47
C GLN A 64 0.37 -6.58 -10.43
N LYS A 65 0.67 -5.40 -10.98
CA LYS A 65 2.04 -4.85 -10.98
C LYS A 65 2.46 -4.42 -9.58
N TYR A 66 1.55 -3.86 -8.78
CA TYR A 66 1.80 -3.56 -7.36
C TYR A 66 2.18 -4.84 -6.59
N GLN A 67 1.44 -5.92 -6.78
CA GLN A 67 1.72 -7.21 -6.13
C GLN A 67 3.07 -7.80 -6.59
N GLN A 68 3.39 -7.72 -7.89
CA GLN A 68 4.68 -8.16 -8.43
C GLN A 68 5.85 -7.39 -7.83
N VAL A 69 5.73 -6.06 -7.70
CA VAL A 69 6.74 -5.24 -7.03
C VAL A 69 6.87 -5.65 -5.56
N GLY A 70 5.76 -5.89 -4.87
CA GLY A 70 5.77 -6.41 -3.49
C GLY A 70 6.53 -7.73 -3.35
N MET A 71 6.32 -8.69 -4.26
CA MET A 71 7.07 -9.96 -4.25
C MET A 71 8.57 -9.75 -4.48
N ALA A 72 8.93 -8.91 -5.45
CA ALA A 72 10.34 -8.60 -5.73
C ALA A 72 11.02 -7.90 -4.54
N VAL A 73 10.32 -6.96 -3.91
CA VAL A 73 10.77 -6.26 -2.70
C VAL A 73 10.95 -7.22 -1.52
N GLN A 74 10.12 -8.25 -1.39
CA GLN A 74 10.28 -9.28 -0.36
C GLN A 74 11.44 -10.23 -0.64
N GLN A 75 11.70 -10.54 -1.90
CA GLN A 75 12.76 -11.47 -2.31
C GLN A 75 14.15 -10.80 -2.37
N ASP A 76 14.19 -9.49 -2.59
CA ASP A 76 15.44 -8.73 -2.76
C ASP A 76 15.65 -7.73 -1.61
N PRO A 77 16.69 -7.93 -0.77
CA PRO A 77 16.94 -7.06 0.37
C PRO A 77 17.37 -5.65 -0.01
N GLU A 78 17.99 -5.44 -1.18
CA GLU A 78 18.35 -4.10 -1.67
C GLU A 78 17.09 -3.33 -2.09
N LEU A 79 16.18 -3.98 -2.83
CA LEU A 79 14.89 -3.38 -3.18
C LEU A 79 14.09 -3.03 -1.92
N ARG A 80 14.07 -3.91 -0.92
CA ARG A 80 13.46 -3.64 0.38
C ARG A 80 14.02 -2.38 1.03
N GLN A 81 15.34 -2.25 1.11
CA GLN A 81 15.96 -1.07 1.71
C GLN A 81 15.60 0.21 0.95
N ARG A 82 15.59 0.17 -0.39
CA ARG A 82 15.20 1.30 -1.23
C ARG A 82 13.74 1.72 -1.03
N VAL A 83 12.81 0.76 -0.98
CA VAL A 83 11.40 1.04 -0.70
C VAL A 83 11.22 1.64 0.67
N ILE A 84 11.81 1.05 1.71
CA ILE A 84 11.71 1.56 3.08
C ILE A 84 12.21 3.00 3.15
N LYS A 85 13.33 3.31 2.50
CA LYS A 85 13.84 4.69 2.42
C LYS A 85 12.81 5.63 1.78
N LYS A 86 12.26 5.25 0.61
CA LYS A 86 11.24 6.05 -0.10
C LYS A 86 9.98 6.24 0.74
N ILE A 87 9.51 5.22 1.44
CA ILE A 87 8.35 5.31 2.35
C ILE A 87 8.63 6.31 3.47
N THR A 88 9.78 6.19 4.13
CA THR A 88 10.18 7.13 5.20
C THR A 88 10.32 8.56 4.70
N GLU A 89 10.87 8.76 3.49
CA GLU A 89 10.99 10.10 2.88
C GLU A 89 9.62 10.71 2.54
N LYS A 90 8.63 9.90 2.14
CA LYS A 90 7.28 10.34 1.78
C LYS A 90 6.30 10.41 2.96
N GLY A 91 6.63 9.75 4.07
CA GLY A 91 5.86 9.76 5.31
C GLY A 91 6.25 10.87 6.29
N LYS A 92 7.35 11.60 6.03
CA LYS A 92 7.67 12.87 6.69
C LYS A 92 6.79 14.00 6.16
#